data_AF-A0A7X1I0H2-F1
#
_entry.id   AF-A0A7X1I0H2-F1
#
_cell.length_a   1.000
_cell.length_b   1.000
_cell.length_c   1.000
_cell.angle_alpha   90.00
_cell.angle_beta   90.00
_cell.angle_gamma   90.00
#
_symmetry.space_group_name_H-M   'P 1'
#
loop_
_entity.id
_entity.type
_entity.pdbx_description
1 polymer ?
#
loop_
_entity_poly.entity_id
_entity_poly.type
_entity_poly.pdbx_seq_one_letter_code
_entity_poly.pdbx_strand_id
1 'polypeptide(L)'
;MLTSSGSGTLSRHLPLLRADPRRGVYSTLTSYRLPSGTRVLLAAPVAGGPTDTWRGRRLPLTLGLYAAGRACAPQVLGTIRLTEQADDDDCSFDPYRHQLPHIHPTRRLAHLRARAYAGSREGRDADR
;
A
#
# COMPACT_ATOMS: atom_id res chain seq x y z
N MET A 1 6.65 -8.74 8.21
CA MET A 1 6.37 -7.56 7.37
C MET A 1 5.95 -6.40 8.28
N LEU A 2 6.62 -5.26 8.22
CA LEU A 2 6.25 -4.05 8.98
C LEU A 2 5.24 -3.24 8.16
N THR A 3 3.97 -3.30 8.54
CA THR A 3 2.87 -2.60 7.86
C THR A 3 2.19 -1.67 8.84
N SER A 4 1.91 -0.42 8.47
CA SER A 4 1.16 0.48 9.35
C SER A 4 -0.35 0.31 9.14
N SER A 5 -1.08 0.13 10.24
CA SER A 5 -2.54 -0.10 10.24
C SER A 5 -3.27 0.66 11.35
N GLY A 6 -2.61 1.63 12.00
CA GLY A 6 -3.26 2.44 13.03
C GLY A 6 -4.37 3.32 12.47
N SER A 7 -5.46 3.45 13.21
CA SER A 7 -6.61 4.30 12.88
C SER A 7 -6.45 5.75 13.34
N GLY A 8 -5.44 6.06 14.17
CA GLY A 8 -5.18 7.39 14.71
C GLY A 8 -4.12 8.17 13.92
N THR A 9 -4.12 9.51 14.06
CA THR A 9 -3.27 10.45 13.31
C THR A 9 -1.77 10.15 13.40
N LEU A 10 -1.30 9.63 14.56
CA LEU A 10 0.09 9.24 14.78
C LEU A 10 0.29 7.72 14.69
N SER A 11 -0.64 6.92 15.22
CA SER A 11 -0.52 5.46 15.22
C SER A 11 -0.59 4.83 13.82
N ARG A 12 -1.18 5.52 12.84
CA ARG A 12 -1.17 5.14 11.41
C ARG A 12 0.21 5.17 10.74
N HIS A 13 1.19 5.81 11.38
CA HIS A 13 2.57 5.92 10.88
C HIS A 13 3.55 5.06 11.66
N LEU A 14 3.10 4.43 12.75
CA LEU A 14 3.90 3.48 13.49
C LEU A 14 3.74 2.10 12.84
N PRO A 15 4.83 1.48 12.38
CA PRO A 15 4.76 0.11 11.90
C PRO A 15 4.48 -0.80 13.11
N LEU A 16 3.25 -1.25 13.23
CA LEU A 16 2.86 -2.21 14.25
C LEU A 16 3.14 -3.61 13.71
N LEU A 17 3.78 -4.45 14.54
CA LEU A 17 3.91 -5.86 14.23
C LEU A 17 2.52 -6.47 14.15
N ARG A 18 2.22 -7.04 12.99
CA ARG A 18 0.91 -7.61 12.71
C ARG A 18 0.99 -9.12 12.79
N ALA A 19 0.22 -9.72 13.70
CA ALA A 19 0.14 -11.16 13.88
C ALA A 19 -0.45 -11.87 12.64
N ASP A 20 -1.35 -11.19 11.93
CA ASP A 20 -1.90 -11.69 10.68
C ASP A 20 -1.99 -10.57 9.62
N PRO A 21 -1.07 -10.51 8.64
CA PRO A 21 -1.06 -9.45 7.61
C PRO A 21 -2.35 -9.42 6.77
N ARG A 22 -3.15 -10.47 6.91
CA ARG A 22 -4.25 -10.91 6.06
C ARG A 22 -5.64 -10.40 6.45
N ARG A 23 -5.78 -9.70 7.57
CA ARG A 23 -7.08 -9.36 8.18
C ARG A 23 -7.32 -7.86 8.32
N GLY A 24 -6.81 -7.02 7.42
CA GLY A 24 -7.17 -5.60 7.51
C GLY A 24 -6.54 -4.69 6.49
N VAL A 25 -6.69 -3.40 6.79
CA VAL A 25 -6.36 -2.30 5.89
C VAL A 25 -4.85 -2.26 5.66
N TYR A 26 -4.46 -2.23 4.39
CA TYR A 26 -3.13 -1.84 3.96
C TYR A 26 -3.10 -0.34 3.73
N SER A 27 -2.01 0.30 4.10
CA SER A 27 -1.82 1.74 3.86
C SER A 27 -0.44 2.03 3.29
N THR A 28 -0.34 3.11 2.52
CA THR A 28 0.97 3.61 2.12
C THR A 28 1.70 4.20 3.33
N LEU A 29 2.96 3.81 3.53
CA LEU A 29 3.79 4.33 4.63
C LEU A 29 3.95 5.86 4.57
N THR A 30 3.96 6.41 3.37
CA THR A 30 4.03 7.86 3.11
C THR A 30 2.73 8.35 2.50
N SER A 31 2.39 9.61 2.75
CA SER A 31 1.33 10.28 2.01
C SER A 31 1.72 10.44 0.54
N TYR A 32 0.73 10.48 -0.34
CA TYR A 32 0.81 10.80 -1.76
C TYR A 32 0.21 12.18 -2.00
N ARG A 33 0.77 12.89 -2.98
CA ARG A 33 0.13 14.05 -3.60
C ARG A 33 -0.80 13.53 -4.69
N LEU A 34 -2.07 13.91 -4.62
CA LEU A 34 -3.10 13.68 -5.62
C LEU A 34 -3.61 15.05 -6.12
N PRO A 35 -4.38 15.09 -7.23
CA PRO A 35 -5.04 16.33 -7.67
C PRO A 35 -5.92 16.97 -6.58
N SER A 36 -6.57 16.15 -5.75
CA SER A 36 -7.41 16.59 -4.61
C SER A 36 -6.61 16.95 -3.34
N GLY A 37 -5.27 16.91 -3.42
CA GLY A 37 -4.35 17.26 -2.34
C GLY A 37 -3.60 16.07 -1.74
N THR A 38 -2.93 16.30 -0.62
CA THR A 38 -2.12 15.26 0.04
C THR A 38 -3.00 14.29 0.82
N ARG A 39 -2.92 12.99 0.53
CA ARG A 39 -3.66 11.91 1.21
C ARG A 39 -2.79 10.68 1.40
N VAL A 40 -3.20 9.77 2.28
CA VAL A 40 -2.64 8.40 2.30
C VAL A 40 -3.59 7.49 1.54
N LEU A 41 -3.02 6.56 0.78
CA LEU A 41 -3.79 5.56 0.05
C LEU A 41 -3.97 4.33 0.93
N LEU A 42 -5.18 3.78 0.91
CA LEU A 42 -5.58 2.61 1.69
C LEU A 42 -6.17 1.54 0.75
N ALA A 43 -5.89 0.28 1.02
CA ALA A 43 -6.58 -0.85 0.42
C ALA A 43 -7.22 -1.71 1.51
N ALA A 44 -8.52 -1.95 1.41
CA ALA A 44 -9.28 -2.71 2.39
C ALA A 44 -10.35 -3.58 1.71
N PRO A 45 -10.77 -4.71 2.31
CA PRO A 45 -11.95 -5.43 1.82
C PRO A 45 -13.18 -4.52 1.75
N VAL A 46 -13.97 -4.63 0.68
CA VAL A 46 -15.23 -3.88 0.55
C VAL A 46 -16.24 -4.41 1.58
N ALA A 47 -17.00 -3.51 2.23
CA ALA A 47 -18.05 -3.90 3.18
C ALA A 47 -19.07 -4.84 2.52
N GLY A 48 -19.39 -5.96 3.17
CA GLY A 48 -20.26 -7.01 2.62
C GLY A 48 -19.58 -7.96 1.63
N GLY A 49 -18.34 -7.70 1.23
CA GLY A 49 -17.49 -8.70 0.59
C GLY A 49 -17.01 -9.73 1.62
N PRO A 50 -16.61 -10.95 1.21
CA PRO A 50 -16.21 -11.95 2.18
C PRO A 50 -15.03 -11.44 3.01
N THR A 51 -15.26 -11.19 4.30
CA THR A 51 -14.28 -10.78 5.31
C THR A 51 -13.30 -11.90 5.67
N ASP A 52 -13.46 -13.05 5.04
CA ASP A 52 -12.62 -14.23 5.17
C ASP A 52 -11.22 -13.93 4.64
N THR A 53 -10.44 -13.49 5.62
CA THR A 53 -9.01 -13.63 5.83
C THR A 53 -8.23 -14.15 4.63
N TRP A 54 -7.20 -13.42 4.21
CA TRP A 54 -6.26 -13.81 3.14
C TRP A 54 -5.55 -15.19 3.37
N ARG A 55 -5.86 -15.98 4.41
CA ARG A 55 -5.37 -17.36 4.59
C ARG A 55 -6.27 -18.29 3.78
N GLY A 56 -5.76 -18.78 2.65
CA GLY A 56 -6.40 -19.86 1.88
C GLY A 56 -7.49 -19.44 0.90
N ARG A 57 -7.49 -18.20 0.40
CA ARG A 57 -8.56 -17.74 -0.49
C ARG A 57 -8.37 -18.22 -1.94
N ARG A 58 -9.47 -18.73 -2.49
CA ARG A 58 -9.72 -18.86 -3.93
C ARG A 58 -9.97 -17.47 -4.52
N LEU A 59 -9.35 -17.20 -5.66
CA LEU A 59 -9.63 -16.03 -6.48
C LEU A 59 -11.07 -16.12 -7.02
N PRO A 60 -11.74 -14.98 -7.28
CA PRO A 60 -11.23 -13.62 -7.22
C PRO A 60 -11.36 -12.93 -5.84
N LEU A 61 -10.48 -11.95 -5.58
CA LEU A 61 -10.50 -11.09 -4.39
C LEU A 61 -10.72 -9.62 -4.79
N THR A 62 -11.69 -8.95 -4.15
CA THR A 62 -11.99 -7.53 -4.40
C THR A 62 -11.66 -6.67 -3.18
N LEU A 63 -10.88 -5.63 -3.40
CA LEU A 63 -10.48 -4.63 -2.41
C LEU A 63 -11.01 -3.26 -2.84
N GLY A 64 -11.52 -2.47 -1.91
CA GLY A 64 -11.72 -1.05 -2.11
C GLY A 64 -10.38 -0.31 -2.00
N LEU A 65 -10.16 0.64 -2.90
CA LEU A 65 -9.08 1.62 -2.84
C LEU A 65 -9.64 2.93 -2.30
N TYR A 66 -9.00 3.49 -1.27
CA TYR A 66 -9.46 4.70 -0.60
C TYR A 66 -8.35 5.73 -0.46
N ALA A 67 -8.73 7.01 -0.43
CA ALA A 67 -7.87 8.12 -0.03
C ALA A 67 -8.32 8.67 1.32
N ALA A 68 -7.39 8.73 2.28
CA ALA A 68 -7.65 9.27 3.62
C ALA A 68 -6.81 10.52 3.92
N GLY A 69 -7.46 11.57 4.42
CA GLY A 69 -6.83 12.79 4.92
C GLY A 69 -6.86 12.86 6.46
N ARG A 70 -6.23 13.88 7.05
CA ARG A 70 -6.18 14.05 8.53
C ARG A 70 -7.55 14.40 9.16
N ALA A 71 -8.50 14.92 8.38
CA ALA A 71 -9.76 15.47 8.89
C ALA A 71 -10.98 15.09 8.04
N CYS A 72 -10.84 14.16 7.10
CA CYS A 72 -11.93 13.79 6.19
C CYS A 72 -12.16 12.28 6.30
N ALA A 73 -13.43 11.87 6.17
CA ALA A 73 -13.77 10.47 5.98
C ALA A 73 -13.00 9.90 4.76
N PRO A 74 -12.58 8.63 4.79
CA PRO A 74 -11.94 8.00 3.64
C PRO A 74 -12.83 8.09 2.40
N GLN A 75 -12.30 8.65 1.32
CA GLN A 75 -12.96 8.75 0.03
C GLN A 75 -12.66 7.49 -0.78
N VAL A 76 -13.68 6.85 -1.34
CA VAL A 76 -13.51 5.74 -2.29
C VAL A 76 -12.90 6.29 -3.59
N LEU A 77 -11.78 5.71 -4.01
CA LEU A 77 -11.15 5.99 -5.31
C LEU A 77 -11.53 4.95 -6.37
N GLY A 78 -11.81 3.72 -5.95
CA GLY A 78 -12.17 2.64 -6.86
C GLY A 78 -12.07 1.28 -6.19
N THR A 79 -12.05 0.23 -7.01
CA THR A 79 -11.88 -1.15 -6.57
C THR A 79 -10.73 -1.82 -7.31
N ILE A 80 -10.00 -2.68 -6.61
CA ILE A 80 -8.95 -3.54 -7.14
C ILE A 80 -9.49 -4.95 -7.09
N ARG A 81 -9.51 -5.65 -8.23
CA ARG A 81 -9.90 -7.05 -8.31
C ARG A 81 -8.68 -7.89 -8.69
N LEU A 82 -8.29 -8.76 -7.78
CA LEU A 82 -7.28 -9.78 -8.01
C LEU A 82 -8.00 -11.01 -8.55
N THR A 83 -7.73 -11.38 -9.79
CA THR A 83 -8.43 -12.44 -10.52
C THR A 83 -7.60 -13.70 -10.72
N GLU A 84 -6.28 -13.55 -10.73
CA GLU A 84 -5.32 -14.61 -10.95
C GLU A 84 -4.20 -14.52 -9.91
N GLN A 85 -3.53 -15.65 -9.68
CA GLN A 85 -2.32 -15.69 -8.88
C GLN A 85 -1.18 -15.46 -9.86
N ALA A 86 -0.36 -14.44 -9.59
CA ALA A 86 0.86 -14.25 -10.37
C ALA A 86 1.81 -15.43 -10.10
N ASP A 87 2.50 -15.88 -11.15
CA ASP A 87 3.71 -16.67 -11.00
C ASP A 87 4.74 -15.84 -10.22
N ASP A 88 5.67 -16.49 -9.52
CA ASP A 88 6.67 -15.85 -8.67
C ASP A 88 7.78 -15.19 -9.53
N ASP A 89 7.36 -14.40 -10.51
CA ASP A 89 8.22 -13.58 -11.35
C ASP A 89 8.75 -12.39 -10.55
N ASP A 90 10.00 -12.03 -10.81
CA ASP A 90 10.73 -10.95 -10.13
C ASP A 90 10.14 -9.57 -10.50
N CYS A 91 8.99 -9.25 -9.90
CA CYS A 91 8.30 -7.98 -10.09
C CYS A 91 8.88 -6.94 -9.13
N SER A 92 9.52 -5.91 -9.68
CA SER A 92 10.06 -4.81 -8.89
C SER A 92 9.10 -3.62 -8.80
N PHE A 93 8.98 -3.05 -7.59
CA PHE A 93 8.19 -1.85 -7.34
C PHE A 93 9.08 -0.73 -6.78
N ASP A 94 9.20 0.39 -7.52
CA ASP A 94 9.91 1.59 -7.06
C ASP A 94 9.05 2.85 -7.29
N PRO A 95 8.28 3.30 -6.28
CA PRO A 95 7.37 4.44 -6.39
C PRO A 95 8.10 5.80 -6.45
N TYR A 96 9.43 5.82 -6.30
CA TYR A 96 10.24 7.03 -6.43
C TYR A 96 10.91 7.16 -7.79
N ARG A 97 11.16 6.04 -8.47
CA ARG A 97 11.63 6.01 -9.86
C ARG A 97 10.48 6.10 -10.87
N HIS A 98 9.37 5.41 -10.61
CA HIS A 98 8.23 5.33 -11.54
C HIS A 98 7.03 6.12 -11.00
N GLN A 99 7.10 7.45 -11.10
CA GLN A 99 6.07 8.36 -10.63
C GLN A 99 5.09 8.75 -11.73
N LEU A 100 3.81 8.86 -11.37
CA LEU A 100 2.83 9.51 -12.23
C LEU A 100 2.91 11.04 -12.02
N PRO A 101 2.74 11.87 -13.06
CA PRO A 101 2.90 13.32 -12.96
C PRO A 101 2.09 13.97 -11.83
N HIS A 102 0.86 13.48 -11.63
CA HIS A 102 -0.07 14.03 -10.64
C HIS A 102 -0.30 13.14 -9.42
N ILE A 103 0.35 11.96 -9.38
CA ILE A 103 0.22 11.01 -8.28
C ILE A 103 1.61 10.51 -7.91
N HIS A 104 2.18 11.09 -6.85
CA HIS A 104 3.53 10.73 -6.39
C HIS A 104 3.65 10.80 -4.86
N PRO A 105 4.54 10.01 -4.26
CA PRO A 105 4.82 10.09 -2.84
C PRO A 105 5.27 11.49 -2.42
N THR A 106 4.84 11.94 -1.25
CA THR A 106 5.33 13.18 -0.64
C THR A 106 6.83 13.09 -0.30
N ARG A 107 7.49 14.24 -0.23
CA ARG A 107 8.94 14.33 0.01
C ARG A 107 9.39 13.88 1.40
N ARG A 108 8.47 13.81 2.37
CA ARG A 108 8.78 13.31 3.72
C ARG A 108 9.19 11.84 3.59
N LEU A 109 10.43 11.54 3.99
CA LEU A 109 11.10 10.22 3.83
C LEU A 109 11.49 9.84 2.40
N ALA A 110 11.35 10.71 1.41
CA ALA A 110 11.63 10.37 0.01
C ALA A 110 13.08 9.91 -0.21
N HIS A 111 14.05 10.62 0.36
CA HIS A 111 15.47 10.26 0.22
C HIS A 111 15.79 8.91 0.87
N LEU A 112 15.28 8.67 2.09
CA LEU A 112 15.46 7.40 2.79
C LEU A 112 14.88 6.24 1.97
N ARG A 113 13.65 6.40 1.47
CA ARG A 113 12.98 5.35 0.71
C ARG A 113 13.61 5.13 -0.66
N ALA A 114 14.02 6.19 -1.36
CA ALA A 114 14.73 6.07 -2.63
C ALA A 114 16.03 5.27 -2.47
N ARG A 115 16.80 5.51 -1.40
CA ARG A 115 18.00 4.72 -1.09
C ARG A 115 17.67 3.27 -0.74
N ALA A 116 16.62 3.02 0.05
CA ALA A 116 16.19 1.67 0.39
C ALA A 116 15.75 0.87 -0.86
N TYR A 117 14.99 1.50 -1.77
CA TYR A 117 14.61 0.87 -3.03
C TYR A 117 15.81 0.66 -3.95
N ALA A 118 16.76 1.59 -4.02
CA ALA A 118 17.99 1.42 -4.79
C ALA A 118 18.79 0.20 -4.30
N GLY A 119 19.09 0.12 -3.00
CA GLY A 119 19.80 -1.03 -2.45
C GLY A 119 19.04 -2.36 -2.60
N SER A 120 17.70 -2.34 -2.50
CA SER A 120 16.89 -3.54 -2.75
C SER A 120 16.88 -3.99 -4.22
N ARG A 121 17.12 -3.08 -5.18
CA ARG A 121 17.31 -3.43 -6.59
C ARG A 121 18.72 -3.99 -6.82
N GLU A 122 19.73 -3.27 -6.35
CA GLU A 122 21.14 -3.69 -6.45
C GLU A 122 21.35 -5.10 -5.87
N GLY A 123 20.76 -5.40 -4.71
CA GLY A 123 20.86 -6.73 -4.11
C GLY A 123 20.21 -7.84 -4.95
N ARG A 124 19.09 -7.56 -5.63
CA ARG A 124 18.43 -8.56 -6.49
C ARG A 124 19.16 -8.76 -7.82
N ASP A 125 19.72 -7.70 -8.37
CA ASP A 125 20.55 -7.77 -9.57
C ASP A 125 21.91 -8.46 -9.29
N ALA A 126 22.38 -8.47 -8.03
CA ALA A 126 23.61 -9.15 -7.63
C ALA A 126 23.46 -10.68 -7.45
N ASP A 127 22.23 -11.16 -7.22
CA ASP A 127 21.91 -12.59 -7.03
C ASP A 127 21.49 -13.29 -8.34
N ARG A 128 21.63 -12.61 -9.50
CA ARG A 128 21.23 -13.07 -10.83
C ARG A 128 22.42 -13.35 -11.73
#